data_AF-A0A7S1M3P3-F1
#
_entry.id   AF-A0A7S1M3P3-F1
#
_cell.length_a   1.000
_cell.length_b   1.000
_cell.length_c   1.000
_cell.angle_alpha   90.00
_cell.angle_beta   90.00
_cell.angle_gamma   90.00
#
_symmetry.space_group_name_H-M   'P 1'
#
loop_
_entity.id
_entity.type
_entity.pdbx_description
1 polymer ?
#
loop_
_entity_poly.entity_id
_entity_poly.type
_entity_poly.pdbx_seq_one_letter_code
_entity_poly.pdbx_strand_id
1 'polypeptide(L)'
;PDPARGAHSPADGTPQMAGQPGAHDPVLVFMQQLGIHPAEQMRFGWIAQYGLKEEALPPRWAMHTDHSTGHVYYVDRDSQSSTWENPLTPALQRVLETGRLYLQQPAEGFFAQRRMQIWNEHKWEIECWCGPFKDPSGRPYFANSLSGVSSWRDPREETQYIFELESSLLTSLQELLRRA
;
A
#
# COMPACT_ATOMS: atom_id res chain seq x y z
N PRO A 1 28.66 -19.83 -3.50
CA PRO A 1 28.22 -18.87 -4.52
C PRO A 1 26.91 -18.23 -4.03
N ASP A 2 27.07 -17.04 -3.46
CA ASP A 2 26.13 -16.36 -2.58
C ASP A 2 25.46 -15.21 -3.37
N PRO A 3 24.12 -15.16 -3.51
CA PRO A 3 23.46 -14.17 -4.36
C PRO A 3 23.29 -12.78 -3.70
N ALA A 4 23.76 -12.56 -2.46
CA ALA A 4 23.50 -11.32 -1.73
C ALA A 4 24.58 -10.23 -1.84
N ARG A 5 25.38 -10.19 -2.92
CA ARG A 5 26.33 -9.08 -3.16
C ARG A 5 25.76 -8.04 -4.13
N GLY A 6 24.82 -7.26 -3.61
CA GLY A 6 24.31 -6.03 -4.23
C GLY A 6 23.50 -5.14 -3.28
N ALA A 7 23.49 -5.44 -1.98
CA ALA A 7 22.77 -4.66 -0.99
C ALA A 7 23.47 -3.30 -0.77
N HIS A 8 22.93 -2.26 -1.39
CA HIS A 8 23.05 -0.92 -0.82
C HIS A 8 22.30 -0.93 0.52
N SER A 9 23.06 -0.91 1.61
CA SER A 9 22.55 -0.84 2.97
C SER A 9 21.66 0.40 3.16
N PRO A 10 20.52 0.30 3.87
CA PRO A 10 19.82 1.48 4.36
C PRO A 10 20.66 2.06 5.51
N ALA A 11 21.22 3.24 5.29
CA ALA A 11 21.81 4.04 6.35
C ALA A 11 20.70 4.86 7.05
N ASP A 12 20.75 4.79 8.39
CA ASP A 12 20.14 5.64 9.42
C ASP A 12 18.61 5.60 9.66
N GLY A 13 18.24 4.81 10.68
CA GLY A 13 17.79 5.40 11.94
C GLY A 13 16.33 5.20 12.37
N THR A 14 15.97 4.03 12.91
CA THR A 14 14.98 3.86 14.00
C THR A 14 15.04 2.44 14.58
N PRO A 15 14.72 2.23 15.87
CA PRO A 15 15.41 1.24 16.70
C PRO A 15 14.96 -0.20 16.49
N GLN A 16 15.97 -1.07 16.62
CA GLN A 16 15.94 -2.51 16.61
C GLN A 16 15.14 -3.06 17.81
N MET A 17 13.95 -3.60 17.55
CA MET A 17 13.23 -4.43 18.50
C MET A 17 13.84 -5.84 18.48
N ALA A 18 14.78 -6.08 19.40
CA ALA A 18 15.28 -7.42 19.69
C ALA A 18 14.20 -8.22 20.44
N GLY A 19 13.69 -9.30 19.84
CA GLY A 19 12.67 -10.14 20.49
C GLY A 19 12.34 -11.45 19.75
N GLN A 20 13.09 -12.50 20.09
CA GLN A 20 12.77 -13.96 20.11
C GLN A 20 12.38 -14.72 18.81
N PRO A 21 12.87 -15.98 18.65
CA PRO A 21 12.53 -16.86 17.53
C PRO A 21 11.27 -17.67 17.84
N GLY A 22 10.12 -17.16 17.43
CA GLY A 22 8.90 -17.93 17.20
C GLY A 22 8.41 -17.55 15.81
N ALA A 23 7.78 -18.47 15.07
CA ALA A 23 7.21 -18.15 13.77
C ALA A 23 6.24 -16.96 13.94
N HIS A 24 6.67 -15.77 13.52
CA HIS A 24 5.87 -14.56 13.58
C HIS A 24 4.76 -14.71 12.56
N ASP A 25 3.51 -14.82 13.01
CA ASP A 25 2.36 -14.80 12.12
C ASP A 25 2.42 -13.50 11.30
N PRO A 26 2.65 -13.55 9.98
CA PRO A 26 2.85 -12.36 9.17
C PRO A 26 1.60 -11.46 9.20
N VAL A 27 0.41 -12.03 9.42
CA VAL A 27 -0.83 -11.27 9.57
C VAL A 27 -0.81 -10.47 10.88
N LEU A 28 -0.35 -11.04 12.00
CA LEU A 28 -0.25 -10.32 13.27
C LEU A 28 0.75 -9.16 13.18
N VAL A 29 1.91 -9.41 12.58
CA VAL A 29 2.93 -8.37 12.36
C VAL A 29 2.36 -7.25 11.49
N PHE A 30 1.70 -7.60 10.39
CA PHE A 30 1.16 -6.59 9.49
C PHE A 30 -0.02 -5.83 10.08
N MET A 31 -0.87 -6.48 10.89
CA MET A 31 -1.89 -5.78 11.67
C MET A 31 -1.27 -4.74 12.61
N GLN A 32 -0.16 -5.06 13.27
CA GLN A 32 0.56 -4.11 14.10
C GLN A 32 1.12 -2.94 13.28
N GLN A 33 1.70 -3.20 12.10
CA GLN A 33 2.19 -2.16 11.19
C GLN A 33 1.06 -1.24 10.70
N LEU A 34 -0.13 -1.78 10.44
CA LEU A 34 -1.33 -1.02 10.10
C LEU A 34 -1.97 -0.29 11.30
N GLY A 35 -1.48 -0.54 12.52
CA GLY A 35 -2.05 0.02 13.74
C GLY A 35 -3.41 -0.56 14.10
N ILE A 36 -3.71 -1.81 13.71
CA ILE A 36 -4.94 -2.52 14.11
C ILE A 36 -4.74 -3.05 15.53
N HIS A 37 -5.54 -2.55 16.48
CA HIS A 37 -5.47 -3.03 17.87
C HIS A 37 -6.13 -4.40 18.03
N PRO A 38 -5.72 -5.24 19.01
CA PRO A 38 -6.35 -6.54 19.25
C PRO A 38 -7.87 -6.49 19.44
N ALA A 39 -8.38 -5.43 20.07
CA ALA A 39 -9.82 -5.22 20.26
C ALA A 39 -10.59 -4.94 18.95
N GLU A 40 -9.89 -4.55 17.88
CA GLU A 40 -10.45 -4.26 16.56
C GLU A 40 -10.18 -5.39 15.55
N GLN A 41 -9.40 -6.41 15.92
CA GLN A 41 -8.96 -7.48 15.02
C GLN A 41 -10.13 -8.18 14.31
N MET A 42 -11.23 -8.46 15.03
CA MET A 42 -12.41 -9.10 14.42
C MET A 42 -13.10 -8.24 13.36
N ARG A 43 -12.98 -6.90 13.45
CA ARG A 43 -13.59 -5.99 12.48
C ARG A 43 -12.67 -5.68 11.30
N PHE A 44 -11.37 -5.58 11.55
CA PHE A 44 -10.42 -5.02 10.60
C PHE A 44 -9.27 -5.94 10.21
N GLY A 45 -9.06 -7.08 10.89
CA GLY A 45 -7.94 -7.99 10.62
C GLY A 45 -7.94 -8.57 9.20
N TRP A 46 -9.11 -8.66 8.56
CA TRP A 46 -9.24 -9.07 7.16
C TRP A 46 -8.52 -8.12 6.18
N ILE A 47 -8.35 -6.83 6.55
CA ILE A 47 -7.64 -5.84 5.72
C ILE A 47 -6.14 -6.18 5.68
N ALA A 48 -5.56 -6.59 6.81
CA ALA A 48 -4.17 -7.05 6.85
C ALA A 48 -3.99 -8.35 6.07
N GLN A 49 -4.90 -9.31 6.24
CA GLN A 49 -4.89 -10.55 5.46
C GLN A 49 -4.96 -10.29 3.95
N TYR A 50 -5.78 -9.32 3.53
CA TYR A 50 -5.87 -8.92 2.13
C TYR A 50 -4.55 -8.31 1.63
N GLY A 51 -3.94 -7.40 2.37
CA GLY A 51 -2.71 -6.73 1.94
C GLY A 51 -1.47 -7.64 1.89
N LEU A 52 -1.54 -8.85 2.46
CA LEU A 52 -0.49 -9.87 2.35
C LEU A 52 -0.71 -10.85 1.19
N LYS A 53 -1.68 -10.60 0.32
CA LYS A 53 -1.87 -11.38 -0.91
C LYS A 53 -0.95 -10.84 -2.00
N GLU A 54 -0.22 -11.72 -2.67
CA GLU A 54 0.66 -11.31 -3.77
C GLU A 54 -0.14 -10.63 -4.90
N GLU A 55 -1.35 -11.12 -5.18
CA GLU A 55 -2.25 -10.54 -6.18
C GLU A 55 -2.83 -9.17 -5.81
N ALA A 56 -2.72 -8.75 -4.55
CA ALA A 56 -3.15 -7.42 -4.11
C ALA A 56 -2.08 -6.35 -4.31
N LEU A 57 -0.82 -6.74 -4.55
CA LEU A 57 0.27 -5.79 -4.74
C LEU A 57 0.19 -5.14 -6.12
N PRO A 58 0.60 -3.86 -6.25
CA PRO A 58 0.70 -3.24 -7.57
C PRO A 58 1.68 -4.04 -8.45
N PRO A 59 1.48 -4.10 -9.78
CA PRO A 59 2.20 -5.03 -10.67
C PRO A 59 3.73 -5.00 -10.60
N ARG A 60 4.32 -3.87 -10.19
CA ARG A 60 5.78 -3.71 -10.04
C ARG A 60 6.35 -4.33 -8.77
N TRP A 61 5.51 -4.69 -7.81
CA TRP A 61 5.94 -5.21 -6.51
C TRP A 61 5.87 -6.74 -6.49
N ALA A 62 6.84 -7.35 -5.80
CA ALA A 62 6.80 -8.75 -5.40
C ALA A 62 6.85 -8.85 -3.88
N MET A 63 6.16 -9.86 -3.33
CA MET A 63 6.24 -10.22 -1.93
C MET A 63 7.18 -11.41 -1.76
N HIS A 64 8.05 -11.35 -0.75
CA HIS A 64 8.94 -12.44 -0.40
C HIS A 64 9.00 -12.63 1.11
N THR A 65 9.50 -13.79 1.54
CA THR A 65 9.76 -14.09 2.95
C THR A 65 11.26 -14.27 3.14
N ASP A 66 11.82 -13.52 4.07
CA ASP A 66 13.21 -13.66 4.44
C ASP A 66 13.42 -14.99 5.18
N HIS A 67 14.33 -15.83 4.67
CA HIS A 67 14.52 -17.18 5.19
C HIS A 67 15.14 -17.19 6.59
N SER A 68 15.86 -16.12 6.97
CA SER A 68 16.56 -16.04 8.24
C SER A 68 15.67 -15.55 9.40
N THR A 69 14.76 -14.61 9.11
CA THR A 69 13.87 -13.98 10.10
C THR A 69 12.43 -14.45 9.99
N GLY A 70 12.02 -15.01 8.85
CA GLY A 70 10.62 -15.32 8.55
C GLY A 70 9.76 -14.09 8.25
N HIS A 71 10.34 -12.88 8.21
CA HIS A 71 9.60 -11.65 7.94
C HIS A 71 9.31 -11.49 6.44
N VAL A 72 8.17 -10.86 6.16
CA VAL A 72 7.81 -10.47 4.80
C VAL A 72 8.56 -9.22 4.39
N TYR A 73 9.09 -9.20 3.18
CA TYR A 73 9.66 -8.01 2.54
C TYR A 73 9.14 -7.88 1.11
N TYR A 74 9.24 -6.66 0.57
CA TYR A 74 8.69 -6.30 -0.73
C TYR A 74 9.82 -5.86 -1.65
N VAL A 75 9.80 -6.33 -2.89
CA VAL A 75 10.79 -5.99 -3.91
C VAL A 75 10.12 -5.21 -5.02
N ASP A 76 10.65 -4.03 -5.32
CA ASP A 76 10.31 -3.29 -6.53
C ASP A 76 11.10 -3.90 -7.70
N ARG A 77 10.37 -4.55 -8.63
CA ARG A 77 10.94 -5.26 -9.78
C ARG A 77 11.65 -4.33 -10.76
N ASP A 78 11.37 -3.03 -10.71
CA ASP A 78 11.96 -2.06 -11.62
C ASP A 78 13.30 -1.56 -11.12
N SER A 79 13.32 -1.09 -9.87
CA SER A 79 14.52 -0.58 -9.22
C SER A 79 15.40 -1.67 -8.63
N GLN A 80 14.90 -2.91 -8.53
CA GLN A 80 15.54 -4.03 -7.82
C GLN A 80 15.84 -3.68 -6.35
N SER A 81 15.09 -2.73 -5.79
CA SER A 81 15.19 -2.34 -4.38
C SER A 81 14.22 -3.15 -3.54
N SER A 82 14.56 -3.35 -2.26
CA SER A 82 13.74 -4.05 -1.29
C SER A 82 13.36 -3.14 -0.12
N THR A 83 12.17 -3.32 0.43
CA THR A 83 11.67 -2.63 1.62
C THR A 83 10.94 -3.58 2.56
N TRP A 84 10.90 -3.24 3.85
CA TRP A 84 10.09 -3.92 4.87
C TRP A 84 8.68 -3.35 4.97
N GLU A 85 8.39 -2.26 4.27
CA GLU A 85 7.09 -1.61 4.27
C GLU A 85 6.23 -2.12 3.11
N ASN A 86 5.01 -2.56 3.42
CA ASN A 86 4.08 -2.97 2.37
C ASN A 86 3.67 -1.75 1.53
N PRO A 87 3.80 -1.77 0.18
CA PRO A 87 3.43 -0.65 -0.67
C PRO A 87 1.95 -0.28 -0.60
N LEU A 88 1.09 -1.19 -0.13
CA LEU A 88 -0.33 -0.95 0.08
C LEU A 88 -0.65 -0.27 1.43
N THR A 89 0.32 -0.14 2.34
CA THR A 89 0.10 0.40 3.70
C THR A 89 -0.70 1.70 3.70
N PRO A 90 -0.39 2.72 2.86
CA PRO A 90 -1.18 3.96 2.86
C PRO A 90 -2.65 3.75 2.49
N ALA A 91 -2.93 2.94 1.48
CA ALA A 91 -4.28 2.64 1.02
C ALA A 91 -5.08 1.85 2.07
N LEU A 92 -4.45 0.83 2.67
CA LEU A 92 -5.08 0.02 3.71
C LEU A 92 -5.36 0.85 4.98
N GLN A 93 -4.46 1.75 5.37
CA GLN A 93 -4.68 2.68 6.47
C GLN A 93 -5.86 3.64 6.21
N ARG A 94 -6.03 4.14 4.98
CA ARG A 94 -7.21 4.97 4.62
C ARG A 94 -8.52 4.19 4.71
N VAL A 95 -8.53 2.92 4.33
CA VAL A 95 -9.70 2.03 4.51
C VAL A 95 -9.99 1.81 5.99
N LEU A 96 -8.96 1.57 6.81
CA LEU A 96 -9.09 1.41 8.27
C LEU A 96 -9.66 2.65 8.94
N GLU A 97 -9.10 3.82 8.63
CA GLU A 97 -9.57 5.11 9.14
C GLU A 97 -11.04 5.33 8.76
N THR A 98 -11.42 5.03 7.52
CA THR A 98 -12.82 5.13 7.08
C THR A 98 -13.74 4.24 7.93
N GLY A 99 -13.33 3.00 8.23
CA GLY A 99 -14.09 2.10 9.09
C GLY A 99 -14.24 2.62 10.51
N ARG A 100 -13.15 3.14 11.09
CA ARG A 100 -13.16 3.74 12.44
C ARG A 100 -14.07 4.94 12.53
N LEU A 101 -13.98 5.85 11.56
CA LEU A 101 -14.86 7.04 11.49
C LEU A 101 -16.33 6.65 11.37
N TYR A 102 -16.64 5.65 10.53
CA TYR A 102 -18.01 5.15 10.42
C TYR A 102 -18.54 4.60 11.74
N LEU A 103 -17.74 3.82 12.48
CA LEU A 103 -18.15 3.27 13.77
C LEU A 103 -18.34 4.36 14.85
N GLN A 104 -17.61 5.48 14.77
CA GLN A 104 -17.79 6.61 15.67
C GLN A 104 -19.07 7.40 15.36
N GLN A 105 -19.35 7.64 14.08
CA GLN A 105 -20.50 8.42 13.65
C GLN A 105 -21.11 7.84 12.36
N PRO A 106 -21.96 6.80 12.49
CA PRO A 106 -22.64 6.24 11.33
C PRO A 106 -23.58 7.27 10.71
N ALA A 107 -23.49 7.47 9.40
CA ALA A 107 -24.38 8.34 8.65
C ALA A 107 -24.88 7.67 7.37
N GLU A 108 -26.08 8.02 6.96
CA GLU A 108 -26.58 7.65 5.63
C GLU A 108 -25.67 8.25 4.55
N GLY A 109 -25.35 7.47 3.52
CA GLY A 109 -24.47 7.94 2.44
C GLY A 109 -22.98 8.08 2.81
N PHE A 110 -22.55 7.80 4.05
CA PHE A 110 -21.15 7.94 4.49
C PHE A 110 -20.15 7.32 3.51
N PHE A 111 -20.32 6.04 3.17
CA PHE A 111 -19.43 5.34 2.24
C PHE A 111 -19.51 5.87 0.80
N ALA A 112 -20.67 6.37 0.37
CA ALA A 112 -20.81 6.98 -0.95
C ALA A 112 -20.03 8.30 -1.02
N GLN A 113 -20.13 9.12 0.03
CA GLN A 113 -19.34 10.34 0.16
C GLN A 113 -17.83 10.03 0.19
N ARG A 114 -17.41 9.02 0.96
CA ARG A 114 -16.00 8.65 1.04
C ARG A 114 -15.45 8.16 -0.30
N ARG A 115 -16.19 7.33 -1.03
CA ARG A 115 -15.81 6.90 -2.39
C ARG A 115 -15.70 8.08 -3.36
N MET A 116 -16.63 9.04 -3.29
CA MET A 116 -16.58 10.25 -4.13
C MET A 116 -15.33 11.09 -3.83
N GLN A 117 -14.97 11.24 -2.55
CA GLN A 117 -13.75 11.94 -2.17
C GLN A 117 -12.51 11.26 -2.74
N ILE A 118 -12.37 9.95 -2.53
CA ILE A 118 -11.24 9.16 -3.05
C ILE A 118 -11.18 9.27 -4.58
N TRP A 119 -12.32 9.14 -5.27
CA TRP A 119 -12.39 9.33 -6.72
C TRP A 119 -11.85 10.70 -7.15
N ASN A 120 -12.27 11.79 -6.50
CA ASN A 120 -11.81 13.13 -6.84
C ASN A 120 -10.31 13.31 -6.59
N GLU A 121 -9.77 12.78 -5.50
CA GLU A 121 -8.34 12.82 -5.17
C GLU A 121 -7.52 12.08 -6.23
N HIS A 122 -7.89 10.84 -6.58
CA HIS A 122 -7.19 10.06 -7.60
C HIS A 122 -7.33 10.65 -9.00
N LYS A 123 -8.52 11.13 -9.36
CA LYS A 123 -8.76 11.81 -10.62
C LYS A 123 -7.84 13.02 -10.76
N TRP A 124 -7.75 13.83 -9.70
CA TRP A 124 -6.85 14.98 -9.68
C TRP A 124 -5.39 14.57 -9.86
N GLU A 125 -4.92 13.57 -9.12
CA GLU A 125 -3.55 13.04 -9.25
C GLU A 125 -3.24 12.59 -10.69
N ILE A 126 -4.16 11.86 -11.32
CA ILE A 126 -4.03 11.41 -12.72
C ILE A 126 -3.95 12.61 -13.67
N GLU A 127 -4.82 13.60 -13.50
CA GLU A 127 -4.88 14.79 -14.36
C GLU A 127 -3.61 15.65 -14.29
N CYS A 128 -2.88 15.58 -13.17
CA CYS A 128 -1.63 16.32 -13.01
C CYS A 128 -0.45 15.72 -13.78
N TRP A 129 -0.53 14.44 -14.17
CA TRP A 129 0.53 13.75 -14.91
C TRP A 129 0.34 13.81 -16.43
N CYS A 130 1.35 14.34 -17.13
CA CYS A 130 1.38 14.51 -18.57
C CYS A 130 2.47 13.67 -19.23
N GLY A 131 2.28 13.35 -20.52
CA GLY A 131 3.24 12.57 -21.32
C GLY A 131 2.62 11.32 -21.96
N PRO A 132 3.45 10.43 -22.53
CA PRO A 132 4.91 10.47 -22.45
C PRO A 132 5.53 11.57 -23.32
N PHE A 133 6.49 12.29 -22.74
CA PHE A 133 7.46 13.11 -23.45
C PHE A 133 8.70 12.27 -23.78
N LYS A 134 9.66 12.82 -24.54
CA LYS A 134 10.93 12.15 -24.84
C LYS A 134 12.11 12.99 -24.37
N ASP A 135 13.07 12.35 -23.72
CA ASP A 135 14.36 12.97 -23.42
C ASP A 135 15.24 13.08 -24.68
N PRO A 136 16.43 13.69 -24.63
CA PRO A 136 17.33 13.79 -25.79
C PRO A 136 17.80 12.44 -26.36
N SER A 137 17.75 11.36 -25.57
CA SER A 137 18.06 9.99 -26.02
C SER A 137 16.85 9.28 -26.66
N GLY A 138 15.67 9.92 -26.63
CA GLY A 138 14.42 9.35 -27.10
C GLY A 138 13.69 8.49 -26.07
N ARG A 139 14.19 8.42 -24.83
CA ARG A 139 13.57 7.65 -23.74
C ARG A 139 12.28 8.34 -23.26
N PRO A 140 11.16 7.61 -23.14
CA PRO A 140 9.90 8.20 -22.70
C PRO A 140 9.96 8.57 -21.20
N TYR A 141 9.37 9.70 -20.83
CA TYR A 141 9.17 10.11 -19.44
C TYR A 141 7.84 10.86 -19.26
N PHE A 142 7.37 10.94 -18.03
CA PHE A 142 6.14 11.63 -17.63
C PHE A 142 6.50 12.76 -16.69
N ALA A 143 5.74 13.86 -16.73
CA ALA A 143 5.96 15.02 -15.87
C ALA A 143 4.69 15.38 -15.12
N ASN A 144 4.84 15.71 -13.85
CA ASN A 144 3.75 16.22 -13.03
C ASN A 144 3.71 17.75 -13.15
N SER A 145 2.61 18.27 -13.70
CA SER A 145 2.41 19.69 -14.00
C SER A 145 2.28 20.59 -12.76
N LEU A 146 1.97 20.03 -11.59
CA LEU A 146 1.83 20.80 -10.34
C LEU A 146 3.11 20.84 -9.51
N SER A 147 3.74 19.68 -9.31
CA SER A 147 4.92 19.56 -8.45
C SER A 147 6.25 19.76 -9.19
N GLY A 148 6.23 19.74 -10.53
CA GLY A 148 7.42 19.89 -11.36
C GLY A 148 8.34 18.66 -11.36
N VAL A 149 7.92 17.54 -10.78
CA VAL A 149 8.68 16.28 -10.78
C VAL A 149 8.45 15.49 -12.07
N SER A 150 9.36 14.57 -12.38
CA SER A 150 9.24 13.66 -13.51
C SER A 150 9.42 12.20 -13.09
N SER A 151 8.93 11.29 -13.93
CA SER A 151 9.03 9.85 -13.74
C SER A 151 9.34 9.16 -15.06
N TRP A 152 10.13 8.09 -15.01
CA TRP A 152 10.38 7.20 -16.16
C TRP A 152 9.24 6.19 -16.39
N ARG A 153 8.33 6.06 -15.41
CA ARG A 153 7.12 5.25 -15.47
C ARG A 153 5.90 6.16 -15.52
N ASP A 154 4.80 5.64 -16.05
CA ASP A 154 3.52 6.34 -16.01
C ASP A 154 2.92 6.23 -14.61
N PRO A 155 2.92 7.28 -13.77
CA PRO A 155 2.43 7.16 -12.39
C PRO A 155 0.92 6.97 -12.35
N ARG A 156 0.22 7.27 -13.44
CA ARG A 156 -1.23 7.08 -13.58
C ARG A 156 -1.63 5.61 -13.47
N GLU A 157 -0.75 4.68 -13.86
CA GLU A 157 -1.00 3.24 -13.74
C GLU A 157 -1.09 2.81 -12.27
N GLU A 158 -0.13 3.22 -11.45
CA GLU A 158 -0.14 2.90 -10.02
C GLU A 158 -1.27 3.64 -9.29
N THR A 159 -1.51 4.92 -9.61
CA THR A 159 -2.65 5.67 -9.06
C THR A 159 -3.98 4.97 -9.36
N GLN A 160 -4.22 4.54 -10.61
CA GLN A 160 -5.43 3.82 -11.00
C GLN A 160 -5.56 2.49 -10.24
N TYR A 161 -4.47 1.73 -10.11
CA TYR A 161 -4.47 0.47 -9.36
C TYR A 161 -4.86 0.67 -7.90
N ILE A 162 -4.27 1.67 -7.23
CA ILE A 162 -4.58 1.99 -5.83
C ILE A 162 -6.03 2.45 -5.69
N PHE A 163 -6.55 3.26 -6.62
CA PHE A 163 -7.96 3.65 -6.62
C PHE A 163 -8.91 2.44 -6.66
N GLU A 164 -8.66 1.50 -7.56
CA GLU A 164 -9.48 0.28 -7.71
C GLU A 164 -9.45 -0.58 -6.45
N LEU A 165 -8.26 -0.74 -5.88
CA LEU A 165 -8.06 -1.46 -4.62
C LEU A 165 -8.81 -0.79 -3.46
N GLU A 166 -8.64 0.52 -3.26
CA GLU A 166 -9.35 1.26 -2.20
C GLU A 166 -10.87 1.20 -2.37
N SER A 167 -11.36 1.36 -3.60
CA SER A 167 -12.78 1.30 -3.94
C SER A 167 -13.38 -0.08 -3.62
N SER A 168 -12.67 -1.14 -3.98
CA SER A 168 -13.05 -2.52 -3.69
C SER A 168 -13.11 -2.78 -2.18
N LEU A 169 -12.04 -2.42 -1.46
CA LEU A 169 -11.96 -2.61 -0.01
C LEU A 169 -13.01 -1.80 0.75
N LEU A 170 -13.31 -0.56 0.33
CA LEU A 170 -14.40 0.22 0.92
C LEU A 170 -15.77 -0.41 0.69
N THR A 171 -15.96 -1.09 -0.44
CA THR A 171 -17.20 -1.84 -0.72
C THR A 171 -17.33 -3.03 0.23
N SER A 172 -16.28 -3.85 0.37
CA SER A 172 -16.26 -4.96 1.34
C SER A 172 -16.44 -4.50 2.77
N LEU A 173 -15.77 -3.41 3.17
CA LEU A 173 -15.88 -2.82 4.49
C LEU A 173 -17.32 -2.38 4.80
N GLN A 174 -17.97 -1.70 3.84
CA GLN A 174 -19.37 -1.27 3.98
C GLN A 174 -20.32 -2.45 4.20
N GLU A 175 -20.11 -3.55 3.47
CA GLU A 175 -20.93 -4.76 3.63
C GLU A 175 -20.72 -5.42 4.98
N LEU A 176 -19.46 -5.54 5.42
CA LEU A 176 -19.12 -6.17 6.71
C LEU A 176 -19.67 -5.36 7.89
N LEU A 177 -19.51 -4.04 7.89
CA LEU A 177 -19.98 -3.19 8.98
C LEU A 177 -21.51 -3.03 9.01
N ARG A 178 -22.22 -3.29 7.91
CA ARG A 178 -23.69 -3.33 7.89
C ARG A 178 -24.27 -4.62 8.46
N ARG A 179 -23.48 -5.70 8.46
CA ARG A 179 -23.90 -7.03 8.92
C ARG A 179 -23.55 -7.29 10.39
N ALA A 180 -22.63 -6.50 10.95
CA ALA A 180 -22.19 -6.57 12.34
C ALA A 180 -23.14 -5.80 13.27
#